data_AF-A0A376DNE4-F1
#
_entry.id   AF-A0A376DNE4-F1
#
_cell.length_a   1.000
_cell.length_b   1.000
_cell.length_c   1.000
_cell.angle_alpha   90.00
_cell.angle_beta   90.00
_cell.angle_gamma   90.00
#
_symmetry.space_group_name_H-M   'P 1'
#
loop_
_entity.id
_entity.type
_entity.pdbx_description
1 polymer ?
#
loop_
_entity_poly.entity_id
_entity_poly.type
_entity_poly.pdbx_seq_one_letter_code
_entity_poly.pdbx_strand_id
1 'polypeptide(L)'
;MEQLIENKLIQANKTFSEWRKVPFEDKQKLIRKAAEILKNNSEKFGRIITTEMNKPIAESIAEVEKCALMMNYYADAENILKPEKLNLNFLILKFIMFQKG
;
A
#
# COMPACT_ATOMS: atom_id res chain seq x y z
N MET A 1 10.13 3.30 26.88
CA MET A 1 8.99 3.24 25.94
C MET A 1 9.16 4.26 24.82
N GLU A 2 9.47 5.52 25.15
CA GLU A 2 9.76 6.60 24.18
C GLU A 2 10.91 6.27 23.21
N GLN A 3 12.04 5.74 23.71
CA GLN A 3 13.16 5.33 22.85
C GLN A 3 12.79 4.26 21.81
N LEU A 4 11.85 3.36 22.13
CA LEU A 4 11.40 2.32 21.19
C LEU A 4 10.61 2.94 20.05
N ILE A 5 9.74 3.91 20.36
CA ILE A 5 8.94 4.63 19.37
C ILE A 5 9.86 5.42 18.44
N GLU A 6 10.80 6.18 18.99
CA GLU A 6 11.77 6.96 18.21
C GLU A 6 12.54 6.08 17.24
N ASN A 7 13.03 4.92 17.71
CA ASN A 7 13.74 3.98 16.87
C ASN A 7 12.87 3.44 15.71
N LYS A 8 11.58 3.19 15.93
CA LYS A 8 10.65 2.74 14.87
C LYS A 8 10.40 3.85 13.82
N LEU A 9 10.29 5.11 14.25
CA LEU A 9 10.12 6.25 13.36
C LEU A 9 11.33 6.47 12.47
N ILE A 10 12.54 6.45 13.06
CA ILE A 10 13.80 6.58 12.32
C ILE A 10 13.91 5.46 11.26
N GLN A 11 13.61 4.22 11.64
CA GLN A 11 13.67 3.08 10.72
C GLN A 11 12.65 3.22 9.56
N ALA A 12 11.42 3.63 9.86
CA ALA A 12 10.38 3.83 8.84
C ALA A 12 10.80 4.93 7.86
N ASN A 13 11.31 6.05 8.35
CA ASN A 13 11.76 7.18 7.51
C ASN A 13 12.95 6.80 6.61
N LYS A 14 13.93 6.08 7.15
CA LYS A 14 15.07 5.57 6.38
C LYS A 14 14.59 4.64 5.26
N THR A 15 13.74 3.67 5.59
CA THR A 15 13.20 2.69 4.63
C THR A 15 12.37 3.38 3.55
N PHE A 16 11.57 4.40 3.90
CA PHE A 16 10.77 5.16 2.94
C PHE A 16 11.63 5.86 1.88
N SER A 17 12.79 6.40 2.27
CA SER A 17 13.70 7.09 1.35
C SER A 17 14.22 6.18 0.23
N GLU A 18 14.32 4.88 0.49
CA GLU A 18 14.65 3.85 -0.49
C GLU A 18 13.39 3.37 -1.23
N TRP A 19 12.31 3.05 -0.50
CA TRP A 19 11.06 2.54 -1.05
C TRP A 19 10.40 3.46 -2.09
N ARG A 20 10.48 4.78 -1.87
CA ARG A 20 9.93 5.77 -2.81
C ARG A 20 10.58 5.71 -4.20
N LYS A 21 11.80 5.20 -4.31
CA LYS A 21 12.55 5.06 -5.57
C LYS A 21 12.28 3.74 -6.29
N VAL A 22 11.64 2.78 -5.61
CA VAL A 22 11.33 1.46 -6.18
C VAL A 22 10.31 1.65 -7.32
N PRO A 23 10.59 1.13 -8.54
CA PRO A 23 9.66 1.18 -9.66
C PRO A 23 8.31 0.54 -9.33
N PHE A 24 7.25 1.01 -9.99
CA PHE A 24 5.90 0.50 -9.75
C PHE A 24 5.81 -1.02 -9.99
N GLU A 25 6.44 -1.53 -11.06
CA GLU A 25 6.45 -2.95 -11.41
C GLU A 25 7.12 -3.82 -10.35
N ASP A 26 8.20 -3.33 -9.72
CA ASP A 26 8.87 -4.07 -8.66
C ASP A 26 8.05 -4.07 -7.37
N LYS A 27 7.32 -2.99 -7.07
CA LYS A 27 6.33 -2.96 -5.99
C LYS A 27 5.22 -3.99 -6.25
N GLN A 28 4.73 -4.09 -7.48
CA GLN A 28 3.72 -5.08 -7.86
C GLN A 28 4.21 -6.52 -7.64
N LYS A 29 5.46 -6.83 -8.02
CA LYS A 29 6.06 -8.16 -7.75
C LYS A 29 6.10 -8.48 -6.26
N LEU A 30 6.48 -7.52 -5.43
CA LEU A 30 6.55 -7.69 -3.97
C LEU A 30 5.15 -7.89 -3.36
N ILE A 31 4.15 -7.12 -3.79
CA ILE A 31 2.76 -7.27 -3.33
C ILE A 31 2.19 -8.63 -3.76
N ARG A 32 2.46 -9.08 -4.99
CA ARG A 32 2.04 -10.41 -5.48
C ARG A 32 2.63 -11.54 -4.62
N LYS A 33 3.91 -11.43 -4.27
CA LYS A 33 4.58 -12.38 -3.37
C LYS A 33 3.96 -12.37 -1.96
N ALA A 34 3.61 -11.20 -1.43
CA ALA A 34 2.94 -11.10 -0.14
C ALA A 34 1.54 -11.76 -0.18
N ALA A 35 0.78 -11.56 -1.25
CA ALA A 35 -0.51 -12.21 -1.46
C ALA A 35 -0.39 -13.74 -1.50
N GLU A 36 0.61 -14.27 -2.19
CA GLU A 36 0.90 -15.71 -2.24
C GLU A 36 1.22 -16.27 -0.85
N ILE A 37 2.05 -15.58 -0.07
CA ILE A 37 2.38 -15.99 1.31
C ILE A 37 1.13 -16.02 2.19
N LEU A 38 0.27 -15.00 2.12
CA LEU A 38 -0.98 -14.97 2.87
C LEU A 38 -1.90 -16.12 2.48
N LYS A 39 -2.08 -16.35 1.18
CA LYS A 39 -2.93 -17.42 0.66
C LYS A 39 -2.43 -18.80 1.06
N ASN A 40 -1.13 -19.06 0.92
CA ASN A 40 -0.52 -20.36 1.26
C ASN A 40 -0.55 -20.65 2.77
N ASN A 41 -0.73 -19.63 3.60
CA ASN A 41 -0.78 -19.74 5.06
C ASN A 41 -2.16 -19.35 5.62
N SER A 42 -3.22 -19.36 4.80
CA SER A 42 -4.55 -18.86 5.19
C SER A 42 -5.11 -19.59 6.41
N GLU A 43 -4.96 -20.90 6.50
CA GLU A 43 -5.34 -21.69 7.67
C GLU A 43 -4.56 -21.30 8.94
N LYS A 44 -3.25 -21.09 8.81
CA LYS A 44 -2.39 -20.73 9.94
C LYS A 44 -2.79 -19.37 10.50
N PHE A 45 -2.94 -18.37 9.62
CA PHE A 45 -3.34 -17.03 10.04
C PHE A 45 -4.80 -17.00 10.52
N GLY A 46 -5.69 -17.76 9.89
CA GLY A 46 -7.08 -17.89 10.31
C GLY A 46 -7.21 -18.47 11.73
N ARG A 47 -6.38 -19.48 12.08
CA ARG A 47 -6.32 -20.00 13.46
C ARG A 47 -5.89 -18.95 14.47
N ILE A 48 -4.89 -18.12 14.15
CA ILE A 48 -4.44 -17.02 15.02
C ILE A 48 -5.61 -16.05 15.28
N ILE A 49 -6.30 -15.60 14.23
CA ILE A 49 -7.46 -14.71 14.35
C ILE A 49 -8.54 -15.33 15.24
N THR A 50 -8.86 -16.61 15.03
CA THR A 50 -9.86 -17.32 15.85
C THR A 50 -9.41 -17.45 17.30
N THR A 51 -8.13 -17.74 17.56
CA THR A 51 -7.60 -17.89 18.93
C THR A 51 -7.63 -16.57 19.69
N GLU A 52 -7.30 -15.45 19.04
CA GLU A 52 -7.23 -14.15 19.73
C GLU A 52 -8.60 -13.46 19.84
N MET A 53 -9.48 -13.67 18.85
CA MET A 53 -10.74 -12.91 18.72
C MET A 53 -12.01 -13.75 18.84
N ASN A 54 -11.91 -15.07 18.95
CA ASN A 54 -13.04 -16.02 18.97
C ASN A 54 -13.95 -15.98 17.73
N LYS A 55 -13.44 -15.52 16.58
CA LYS A 55 -14.17 -15.52 15.31
C LYS A 55 -14.26 -16.96 14.75
N PRO A 56 -15.39 -17.37 14.12
CA PRO A 56 -15.48 -18.68 13.46
C PRO A 56 -14.34 -18.93 12.47
N ILE A 57 -13.71 -20.11 12.53
CA ILE A 57 -12.49 -20.42 11.75
C ILE A 57 -12.69 -20.24 10.24
N ALA A 58 -13.86 -20.60 9.71
CA ALA A 58 -14.18 -20.42 8.29
C ALA A 58 -14.15 -18.94 7.88
N GLU A 59 -14.71 -18.05 8.72
CA GLU A 59 -14.69 -16.61 8.46
C GLU A 59 -13.31 -15.98 8.66
N SER A 60 -12.51 -16.50 9.58
CA SER A 60 -11.12 -16.07 9.78
C SER A 60 -10.25 -16.44 8.57
N ILE A 61 -10.40 -17.65 8.04
CA ILE A 61 -9.68 -18.08 6.82
C ILE A 61 -10.12 -17.23 5.62
N ALA A 62 -11.43 -17.05 5.44
CA ALA A 62 -11.97 -16.24 4.36
C ALA A 62 -11.49 -14.78 4.41
N GLU A 63 -11.28 -14.22 5.61
CA GLU A 63 -10.72 -12.88 5.77
C GLU A 63 -9.27 -12.79 5.25
N VAL A 64 -8.43 -13.78 5.59
CA VAL A 64 -7.05 -13.84 5.09
C VAL A 64 -7.01 -14.00 3.57
N GLU A 65 -7.87 -14.85 3.03
CA GLU A 65 -8.00 -15.04 1.57
C GLU A 65 -8.49 -13.78 0.86
N LYS A 66 -9.44 -13.06 1.46
CA LYS A 66 -9.92 -11.76 0.95
C LYS A 66 -8.79 -10.72 0.92
N CYS A 67 -7.95 -10.67 1.95
CA CYS A 67 -6.77 -9.80 1.97
C CYS A 67 -5.79 -10.15 0.84
N ALA A 68 -5.50 -11.44 0.65
CA ALA A 68 -4.65 -11.89 -0.47
C ALA A 68 -5.25 -11.54 -1.83
N LEU A 69 -6.57 -11.68 -2.00
CA LEU A 69 -7.28 -11.29 -3.21
C LEU A 69 -7.14 -9.78 -3.50
N MET A 70 -7.33 -8.93 -2.48
CA MET A 70 -7.17 -7.48 -2.62
C MET A 70 -5.73 -7.10 -3.00
N MET A 71 -4.73 -7.76 -2.43
CA MET A 71 -3.33 -7.54 -2.78
C MET A 71 -3.06 -7.88 -4.24
N ASN A 72 -3.58 -9.02 -4.74
CA ASN A 72 -3.45 -9.38 -6.15
C ASN A 72 -4.12 -8.36 -7.08
N TYR A 73 -5.31 -7.85 -6.72
CA TYR A 73 -5.98 -6.80 -7.47
C TYR A 73 -5.08 -5.57 -7.69
N TYR A 74 -4.40 -5.08 -6.64
CA TYR A 74 -3.46 -3.96 -6.77
C TYR A 74 -2.15 -4.35 -7.47
N ALA A 75 -1.68 -5.59 -7.31
CA ALA A 75 -0.50 -6.08 -8.01
C ALA A 75 -0.72 -6.20 -9.53
N ASP A 76 -1.95 -6.42 -9.96
CA ASP A 76 -2.32 -6.57 -11.38
C ASP A 76 -2.87 -5.26 -11.99
N ALA A 77 -3.16 -4.25 -11.17
CA ALA A 77 -3.65 -2.96 -11.64
C ALA A 77 -2.66 -2.27 -12.59
N GLU A 78 -3.18 -1.55 -13.58
CA GLU A 78 -2.36 -0.62 -14.36
C GLU A 78 -1.71 0.42 -13.43
N ASN A 79 -0.60 1.02 -13.88
CA ASN A 79 0.09 2.03 -13.08
C ASN A 79 -0.75 3.32 -12.95
N ILE A 80 -1.60 3.32 -11.92
CA ILE A 80 -2.44 4.44 -11.47
C ILE A 80 -1.64 5.59 -10.86
N LEU A 81 -0.32 5.43 -10.67
CA LEU A 81 0.58 6.45 -10.14
C LEU A 81 1.36 7.18 -11.26
N LYS A 82 1.01 6.94 -12.53
CA LYS A 82 1.60 7.68 -13.65
C LYS A 82 1.32 9.17 -13.50
N PRO A 83 2.29 10.05 -13.82
CA PRO A 83 2.08 11.48 -13.75
C PRO A 83 1.04 11.91 -14.78
N GLU A 84 0.01 12.62 -14.33
CA GLU A 84 -0.98 13.24 -15.19
C GLU A 84 -0.50 14.65 -15.61
N LYS A 85 -0.46 14.92 -16.92
CA LYS A 85 -0.11 16.25 -17.42
C LYS A 85 -1.35 17.13 -17.42
N LEU A 86 -1.40 18.08 -16.49
CA LEU A 86 -2.43 19.12 -16.51
C LEU A 86 -2.12 20.13 -17.61
N ASN A 87 -3.01 20.21 -18.60
CA ASN A 87 -2.93 21.19 -19.67
C ASN A 87 -3.63 22.48 -19.20
N LEU A 88 -2.96 23.25 -18.35
CA LEU A 88 -3.46 24.58 -17.98
C LEU A 88 -3.28 25.53 -19.17
N ASN A 89 -4.38 26.10 -19.64
CA ASN A 89 -4.34 27.19 -20.61
C ASN A 89 -3.57 28.37 -19.99
N PHE A 90 -2.34 28.58 -20.45
CA PHE A 90 -1.42 29.61 -19.94
C PHE A 90 -2.02 31.03 -19.90
N LEU A 91 -3.07 31.29 -20.69
CA LEU A 91 -3.80 32.56 -20.69
C LEU A 91 -4.43 32.88 -19.33
N ILE A 92 -4.99 31.88 -18.63
CA ILE A 92 -5.72 32.10 -17.37
C ILE A 92 -4.72 32.40 -16.23
N LEU A 93 -3.57 31.71 -16.21
CA LEU A 93 -2.52 31.95 -15.22
C LEU A 93 -1.87 33.33 -15.37
N LYS A 94 -1.67 33.80 -16.61
CA LYS A 94 -1.19 35.17 -16.86
C LYS A 94 -2.19 36.21 -16.34
N PHE A 95 -3.48 36.03 -16.58
CA PHE A 95 -4.50 36.98 -16.11
C PHE A 95 -4.54 37.07 -14.57
N ILE A 96 -4.48 35.93 -13.86
CA ILE A 96 -4.52 35.91 -12.40
C ILE A 96 -3.22 36.48 -11.79
N MET A 97 -2.05 36.23 -12.39
CA MET A 97 -0.79 36.79 -11.90
C MET A 97 -0.63 38.29 -12.21
N PHE A 98 -1.21 38.80 -13.30
CA PHE A 98 -1.13 40.23 -13.65
C PHE A 98 -2.15 41.13 -12.92
N GLN A 99 -3.21 40.58 -12.30
CA GLN A 99 -4.19 41.39 -11.55
C GLN A 99 -3.90 41.52 -10.05
N LYS A 100 -2.80 40.94 -9.55
CA LYS A 100 -2.35 41.11 -8.16
C LYS A 100 -1.04 41.91 -8.01
N GLY A 101 -0.64 42.63 -9.06
CA GLY A 101 0.49 43.56 -9.06
C GLY A 101 0.03 45.01 -9.11
#